data_AF-A0A2N3VXY1-F1
#
_entry.id   AF-A0A2N3VXY1-F1
#
_cell.length_a   1.000
_cell.length_b   1.000
_cell.length_c   1.000
_cell.angle_alpha   90.00
_cell.angle_beta   90.00
_cell.angle_gamma   90.00
#
_symmetry.space_group_name_H-M   'P 1'
#
loop_
_entity.id
_entity.type
_entity.pdbx_description
1 polymer ?
#
loop_
_entity_poly.entity_id
_entity_poly.type
_entity_poly.pdbx_seq_one_letter_code
_entity_poly.pdbx_strand_id
1 'polypeptide(L)'
;MSRSLRRGALAASALAFSLASLAACSAGNDAQTLEVKPDNAAVKVGDIKIQNATVLTQPKADAAGPAVITATVFNNGDKPQTLDAIKLSASGATVKLSPGKGQQGLTVPAHGSLVLGGKDNASAVVENGKEAAKNGNAQPVTFQLSKTGDVTLRAFVVPATSFFEGYGPSEAPKPPVAPGEPGASTSPGASTTPGAPASGKPSGKPSNTPAKGGKPSGSASTGTGH
;
A
#
# COMPACT_ATOMS: atom_id res chain seq x y z
N MET A 1 58.26 -41.74 36.44
CA MET A 1 57.20 -41.12 35.61
C MET A 1 57.77 -40.79 34.23
N SER A 2 57.26 -41.43 33.18
CA SER A 2 57.87 -41.43 31.86
C SER A 2 57.91 -40.02 31.24
N ARG A 3 59.10 -39.57 30.83
CA ARG A 3 59.33 -38.22 30.25
C ARG A 3 58.54 -38.01 28.95
N SER A 4 58.12 -39.07 28.28
CA SER A 4 57.29 -39.03 27.07
C SER A 4 55.87 -38.56 27.34
N LEU A 5 55.22 -39.00 28.43
CA LEU A 5 53.87 -38.54 28.78
C LEU A 5 53.84 -37.04 29.14
N ARG A 6 54.89 -36.54 29.82
CA ARG A 6 54.99 -35.11 30.15
C ARG A 6 55.19 -34.23 28.91
N ARG A 7 55.91 -34.72 27.90
CA ARG A 7 56.10 -33.98 26.63
C ARG A 7 54.86 -34.05 25.74
N GLY A 8 54.17 -35.18 25.70
CA GLY A 8 52.91 -35.34 24.96
C GLY A 8 51.80 -34.43 25.50
N ALA A 9 51.66 -34.32 26.83
CA ALA A 9 50.67 -33.44 27.45
C ALA A 9 50.93 -31.96 27.14
N LEU A 10 52.20 -31.52 27.14
CA LEU A 10 52.57 -30.15 26.79
C LEU A 10 52.26 -29.82 25.32
N ALA A 11 52.60 -30.73 24.39
CA ALA A 11 52.30 -30.54 22.97
C ALA A 11 50.78 -30.49 22.69
N ALA A 12 50.00 -31.35 23.35
CA ALA A 12 48.55 -31.34 23.23
C ALA A 12 47.93 -30.05 23.77
N SER A 13 48.41 -29.54 24.90
CA SER A 13 47.91 -28.29 25.50
C SER A 13 48.21 -27.06 24.62
N ALA A 14 49.38 -27.01 23.97
CA ALA A 14 49.73 -25.93 23.06
C ALA A 14 48.79 -25.90 21.84
N LEU A 15 48.54 -27.06 21.23
CA LEU A 15 47.62 -27.17 20.09
C LEU A 15 46.17 -26.83 20.47
N ALA A 16 45.69 -27.32 21.63
CA ALA A 16 44.34 -27.01 22.10
C ALA A 16 44.14 -25.51 22.39
N PHE A 17 45.14 -24.85 22.98
CA PHE A 17 45.08 -23.41 23.29
C PHE A 17 45.15 -22.55 22.02
N SER A 18 45.95 -22.97 21.02
CA SER A 18 46.00 -22.30 19.71
C SER A 18 44.69 -22.40 18.95
N LEU A 19 43.98 -23.54 19.02
CA LEU A 19 42.68 -23.70 18.36
C LEU A 19 41.57 -22.89 19.06
N ALA A 20 41.58 -22.82 20.39
CA ALA A 20 40.62 -22.03 21.15
C ALA A 20 40.76 -20.51 20.90
N SER A 21 42.00 -20.02 20.80
CA SER A 21 42.27 -18.60 20.50
C SER A 21 41.97 -18.21 19.05
N LEU A 22 42.15 -19.12 18.07
CA LEU A 22 41.75 -18.89 16.68
C LEU A 22 40.23 -18.91 16.47
N ALA A 23 39.50 -19.79 17.19
CA ALA A 23 38.05 -19.90 17.07
C ALA A 23 37.29 -18.72 17.68
N ALA A 24 37.88 -18.00 18.64
CA ALA A 24 37.24 -16.89 19.33
C ALA A 24 37.05 -15.61 18.48
N CYS A 25 37.81 -15.44 17.38
CA CYS A 25 37.80 -14.21 16.57
C CYS A 25 36.86 -14.23 15.35
N SER A 26 36.17 -15.33 15.04
CA SER A 26 35.40 -15.45 13.78
C SER A 26 33.87 -15.45 13.94
N ALA A 27 33.35 -15.59 15.16
CA ALA A 27 31.91 -15.65 15.42
C ALA A 27 31.55 -15.09 16.81
N GLY A 28 32.23 -14.01 17.22
CA GLY A 28 31.95 -13.33 18.49
C GLY A 28 30.61 -12.57 18.49
N ASN A 29 30.26 -12.02 19.66
CA ASN A 29 29.03 -11.27 19.86
C ASN A 29 28.94 -9.98 18.99
N ASP A 30 30.08 -9.52 18.46
CA ASP A 30 30.26 -8.37 17.57
C ASP A 30 30.82 -8.80 16.19
N ALA A 31 30.48 -10.00 15.72
CA ALA A 31 30.90 -10.45 14.40
C ALA A 31 30.31 -9.54 13.31
N GLN A 32 31.13 -9.16 12.32
CA GLN A 32 30.70 -8.34 11.18
C GLN A 32 29.53 -8.98 10.39
N THR A 33 29.36 -10.29 10.49
CA THR A 33 28.21 -11.01 9.90
C THR A 33 26.87 -10.66 10.57
N LEU A 34 26.88 -10.20 11.83
CA LEU A 34 25.69 -9.71 12.54
C LEU A 34 25.33 -8.26 12.16
N GLU A 35 26.25 -7.53 11.55
CA GLU A 35 26.05 -6.15 11.09
C GLU A 35 25.42 -6.08 9.69
N VAL A 36 25.33 -7.21 8.98
CA VAL A 36 24.67 -7.31 7.68
C VAL A 36 23.18 -7.06 7.87
N LYS A 37 22.70 -5.97 7.27
CA LYS A 37 21.29 -5.58 7.31
C LYS A 37 20.56 -6.10 6.07
N PRO A 38 19.25 -6.38 6.19
CA PRO A 38 18.42 -6.63 5.03
C PRO A 38 18.49 -5.45 4.04
N ASP A 39 18.46 -5.75 2.74
CA ASP A 39 18.51 -4.74 1.68
C ASP A 39 17.30 -3.80 1.73
N ASN A 40 16.15 -4.33 2.13
CA ASN A 40 14.91 -3.58 2.28
C ASN A 40 14.67 -3.18 3.73
N ALA A 41 13.91 -2.10 3.92
CA ALA A 41 13.72 -1.48 5.21
C ALA A 41 13.15 -2.45 6.27
N ALA A 42 13.76 -2.43 7.45
CA ALA A 42 13.37 -3.24 8.59
C ALA A 42 13.41 -2.42 9.89
N VAL A 43 12.48 -2.71 10.80
CA VAL A 43 12.43 -2.09 12.12
C VAL A 43 11.90 -3.10 13.15
N LYS A 44 12.34 -2.98 14.40
CA LYS A 44 11.80 -3.73 15.53
C LYS A 44 11.37 -2.75 16.62
N VAL A 45 10.13 -2.87 17.09
CA VAL A 45 9.57 -2.10 18.21
C VAL A 45 8.89 -3.08 19.15
N GLY A 46 9.48 -3.28 20.34
CA GLY A 46 9.06 -4.35 21.25
C GLY A 46 9.08 -5.72 20.57
N ASP A 47 7.94 -6.41 20.60
CA ASP A 47 7.76 -7.73 20.00
C ASP A 47 7.46 -7.70 18.50
N ILE A 48 7.15 -6.53 17.95
CA ILE A 48 6.83 -6.37 16.53
C ILE A 48 8.12 -6.15 15.74
N LYS A 49 8.25 -6.90 14.64
CA LYS A 49 9.26 -6.65 13.61
C LYS A 49 8.56 -6.43 12.28
N ILE A 50 8.92 -5.38 11.58
CA ILE A 50 8.50 -5.16 10.19
C ILE A 50 9.73 -5.34 9.33
N GLN A 51 9.61 -6.14 8.27
CA GLN A 51 10.70 -6.44 7.34
C GLN A 51 10.22 -6.36 5.89
N ASN A 52 11.18 -6.18 4.98
CA ASN A 52 10.94 -6.15 3.54
C ASN A 52 9.91 -5.08 3.14
N ALA A 53 9.96 -3.91 3.80
CA ALA A 53 9.02 -2.83 3.52
C ALA A 53 9.47 -2.01 2.29
N THR A 54 8.62 -1.98 1.27
CA THR A 54 8.88 -1.30 -0.01
C THR A 54 7.59 -0.68 -0.54
N VAL A 55 7.70 0.49 -1.18
CA VAL A 55 6.59 1.13 -1.91
C VAL A 55 6.79 0.86 -3.39
N LEU A 56 5.89 0.10 -4.00
CA LEU A 56 5.94 -0.27 -5.40
C LEU A 56 5.04 0.65 -6.22
N THR A 57 5.66 1.42 -7.11
CA THR A 57 4.94 2.26 -8.07
C THR A 57 4.63 1.49 -9.35
N GLN A 58 3.95 2.14 -10.28
CA GLN A 58 3.68 1.61 -11.61
C GLN A 58 4.99 1.17 -12.31
N PRO A 59 4.99 0.06 -13.08
CA PRO A 59 6.20 -0.47 -13.70
C PRO A 59 6.91 0.55 -14.61
N LYS A 60 6.13 1.37 -15.32
CA LYS A 60 6.65 2.48 -16.13
C LYS A 60 6.79 3.73 -15.26
N ALA A 61 8.00 4.26 -15.16
CA ALA A 61 8.35 5.35 -14.23
C ALA A 61 7.46 6.60 -14.31
N ASP A 62 6.98 6.96 -15.51
CA ASP A 62 6.16 8.17 -15.71
C ASP A 62 4.65 7.91 -15.65
N ALA A 63 4.24 6.66 -15.52
CA ALA A 63 2.84 6.29 -15.57
C ALA A 63 2.12 6.71 -14.29
N ALA A 64 0.99 7.39 -14.46
CA ALA A 64 0.10 7.70 -13.35
C ALA A 64 -0.61 6.42 -12.90
N GLY A 65 -0.98 6.32 -11.63
CA GLY A 65 -1.69 5.15 -11.12
C GLY A 65 -1.39 4.88 -9.65
N PRO A 66 -2.04 3.86 -9.08
CA PRO A 66 -1.81 3.50 -7.69
C PRO A 66 -0.40 2.97 -7.47
N ALA A 67 0.04 3.06 -6.23
CA ALA A 67 1.20 2.34 -5.71
C ALA A 67 0.72 1.32 -4.68
N VAL A 68 1.55 0.34 -4.35
CA VAL A 68 1.25 -0.64 -3.31
C VAL A 68 2.40 -0.71 -2.31
N ILE A 69 2.07 -0.93 -1.04
CA ILE A 69 3.06 -1.11 0.02
C ILE A 69 3.19 -2.60 0.29
N THR A 70 4.38 -3.15 0.09
CA THR A 70 4.71 -4.52 0.46
C THR A 70 5.46 -4.50 1.78
N ALA A 71 5.17 -5.44 2.68
CA ALA A 71 5.90 -5.64 3.92
C ALA A 71 5.51 -6.98 4.55
N THR A 72 6.35 -7.51 5.43
CA THR A 72 5.95 -8.59 6.34
C THR A 72 6.02 -8.08 7.77
N VAL A 73 4.90 -8.18 8.48
CA VAL A 73 4.77 -7.80 9.88
C VAL A 73 4.81 -9.07 10.72
N PHE A 74 5.84 -9.24 11.52
CA PHE A 74 6.00 -10.35 12.47
C PHE A 74 5.65 -9.90 13.87
N ASN A 75 4.94 -10.77 14.59
CA ASN A 75 4.63 -10.59 16.00
C ASN A 75 5.27 -11.71 16.81
N ASN A 76 6.32 -11.38 17.56
CA ASN A 76 7.01 -12.34 18.43
C ASN A 76 6.38 -12.43 19.82
N GLY A 77 5.34 -11.64 20.08
CA GLY A 77 4.64 -11.59 21.36
C GLY A 77 3.60 -12.70 21.49
N ASP A 78 3.08 -12.82 22.70
CA ASP A 78 2.10 -13.83 23.14
C ASP A 78 0.65 -13.47 22.78
N LYS A 79 0.40 -12.22 22.39
CA LYS A 79 -0.94 -11.70 22.08
C LYS A 79 -1.05 -11.28 20.61
N PRO A 80 -2.17 -11.56 19.93
CA PRO A 80 -2.39 -11.07 18.57
C PRO A 80 -2.52 -9.55 18.55
N GLN A 81 -2.17 -8.95 17.40
CA GLN A 81 -2.36 -7.54 17.09
C GLN A 81 -3.13 -7.37 15.78
N THR A 82 -3.80 -6.24 15.62
CA THR A 82 -4.45 -5.86 14.36
C THR A 82 -3.67 -4.73 13.72
N LEU A 83 -3.51 -4.78 12.40
CA LEU A 83 -3.02 -3.66 11.61
C LEU A 83 -4.22 -2.79 11.25
N ASP A 84 -4.32 -1.64 11.91
CA ASP A 84 -5.49 -0.79 11.83
C ASP A 84 -5.37 0.20 10.66
N ALA A 85 -4.17 0.70 10.40
CA ALA A 85 -3.90 1.63 9.30
C ALA A 85 -2.42 1.65 8.88
N ILE A 86 -2.17 2.10 7.65
CA ILE A 86 -0.84 2.48 7.18
C ILE A 86 -0.91 3.94 6.71
N LYS A 87 0.10 4.73 7.08
CA LYS A 87 0.24 6.13 6.65
C LYS A 87 1.53 6.31 5.85
N LEU A 88 1.45 7.09 4.77
CA LEU A 88 2.60 7.51 3.97
C LEU A 88 2.84 9.01 4.20
N SER A 89 3.78 9.33 5.08
CA SER A 89 3.78 10.62 5.77
C SER A 89 4.14 11.82 4.89
N ALA A 90 4.83 11.62 3.76
CA ALA A 90 5.24 12.73 2.90
C ALA A 90 4.11 13.30 2.04
N SER A 91 3.04 12.54 1.82
CA SER A 91 1.94 12.91 0.92
C SER A 91 0.60 13.01 1.61
N GLY A 92 0.48 12.52 2.84
CA GLY A 92 -0.80 12.39 3.53
C GLY A 92 -1.77 11.44 2.80
N ALA A 93 -1.26 10.65 1.84
CA ALA A 93 -2.06 9.77 1.02
C ALA A 93 -2.70 8.68 1.89
N THR A 94 -3.99 8.44 1.65
CA THR A 94 -4.73 7.39 2.34
C THR A 94 -4.34 6.04 1.73
N VAL A 95 -3.94 5.11 2.61
CA VAL A 95 -3.65 3.73 2.21
C VAL A 95 -4.89 2.89 2.44
N LYS A 96 -5.44 2.34 1.37
CA LYS A 96 -6.56 1.40 1.42
C LYS A 96 -6.04 0.01 1.76
N LEU A 97 -6.43 -0.49 2.92
CA LEU A 97 -6.10 -1.84 3.35
C LEU A 97 -7.22 -2.81 3.00
N SER A 98 -6.89 -4.03 2.60
CA SER A 98 -7.87 -5.10 2.40
C SER A 98 -7.29 -6.45 2.84
N PRO A 99 -8.08 -7.30 3.53
CA PRO A 99 -7.64 -8.63 3.94
C PRO A 99 -7.28 -9.52 2.74
N GLY A 100 -6.36 -10.47 2.96
CA GLY A 100 -6.05 -11.49 1.96
C GLY A 100 -7.19 -12.49 1.77
N LYS A 101 -7.05 -13.33 0.73
CA LYS A 101 -8.06 -14.36 0.42
C LYS A 101 -8.18 -15.34 1.59
N GLY A 102 -9.40 -15.50 2.11
CA GLY A 102 -9.68 -16.37 3.25
C GLY A 102 -9.30 -15.77 4.61
N GLN A 103 -8.81 -14.53 4.66
CA GLN A 103 -8.56 -13.81 5.91
C GLN A 103 -9.78 -12.99 6.30
N GLN A 104 -10.15 -13.04 7.58
CA GLN A 104 -11.29 -12.28 8.12
C GLN A 104 -10.92 -10.84 8.50
N GLY A 105 -9.63 -10.49 8.46
CA GLY A 105 -9.12 -9.19 8.88
C GLY A 105 -7.61 -9.10 8.72
N LEU A 106 -7.04 -7.98 9.17
CA LEU A 106 -5.61 -7.67 9.12
C LEU A 106 -4.93 -7.99 10.45
N THR A 107 -5.15 -9.21 10.93
CA THR A 107 -4.61 -9.66 12.22
C THR A 107 -3.21 -10.26 12.02
N VAL A 108 -2.28 -9.85 12.88
CA VAL A 108 -0.96 -10.46 13.06
C VAL A 108 -1.05 -11.42 14.26
N PRO A 109 -1.05 -12.75 14.05
CA PRO A 109 -1.18 -13.72 15.13
C PRO A 109 -0.02 -13.65 16.13
N ALA A 110 -0.24 -14.10 17.36
CA ALA A 110 0.85 -14.33 18.32
C ALA A 110 1.84 -15.34 17.74
N HIS A 111 3.15 -15.07 17.90
CA HIS A 111 4.23 -15.85 17.28
C HIS A 111 4.07 -16.07 15.76
N GLY A 112 3.37 -15.16 15.08
CA GLY A 112 2.99 -15.30 13.68
C GLY A 112 3.37 -14.10 12.82
N SER A 113 2.83 -14.05 11.61
CA SER A 113 3.07 -12.96 10.67
C SER A 113 1.85 -12.61 9.83
N LEU A 114 1.85 -11.38 9.31
CA LEU A 114 0.95 -10.88 8.29
C LEU A 114 1.80 -10.39 7.11
N VAL A 115 1.56 -10.95 5.94
CA VAL A 115 2.22 -10.54 4.69
C VAL A 115 1.33 -9.57 3.95
N LEU A 116 1.91 -8.45 3.53
CA LEU A 116 1.27 -7.43 2.69
C LEU A 116 1.87 -7.46 1.29
N GLY A 117 0.99 -7.52 0.29
CA GLY A 117 1.33 -7.53 -1.13
C GLY A 117 1.56 -8.93 -1.70
N GLY A 118 1.47 -9.02 -3.02
CA GLY A 118 1.48 -10.28 -3.76
C GLY A 118 0.10 -10.95 -3.83
N LYS A 119 0.01 -11.99 -4.66
CA LYS A 119 -1.23 -12.73 -4.92
C LYS A 119 -1.79 -13.34 -3.63
N ASP A 120 -3.12 -13.22 -3.43
CA ASP A 120 -3.89 -13.80 -2.33
C ASP A 120 -3.56 -13.28 -0.91
N ASN A 121 -2.53 -12.44 -0.75
CA ASN A 121 -2.17 -11.78 0.51
C ASN A 121 -3.01 -10.52 0.77
N ALA A 122 -2.91 -9.98 1.99
CA ALA A 122 -3.49 -8.69 2.31
C ALA A 122 -2.88 -7.58 1.44
N SER A 123 -3.67 -6.61 1.03
CA SER A 123 -3.24 -5.52 0.15
C SER A 123 -3.21 -4.18 0.87
N ALA A 124 -2.21 -3.36 0.57
CA ALA A 124 -2.10 -1.98 1.00
C ALA A 124 -1.90 -1.06 -0.21
N VAL A 125 -2.98 -0.47 -0.70
CA VAL A 125 -3.00 0.31 -1.96
C VAL A 125 -3.00 1.80 -1.66
N VAL A 126 -2.12 2.54 -2.33
CA VAL A 126 -2.05 4.01 -2.31
C VAL A 126 -2.65 4.51 -3.62
N GLU A 127 -3.83 5.13 -3.58
CA GLU A 127 -4.60 5.49 -4.79
C GLU A 127 -3.84 6.47 -5.72
N ASN A 128 -3.13 7.44 -5.14
CA ASN A 128 -2.33 8.45 -5.88
C ASN A 128 -0.84 8.15 -5.77
N GLY A 129 -0.42 6.97 -6.23
CA GLY A 129 0.92 6.42 -6.00
C GLY A 129 2.06 7.27 -6.56
N LYS A 130 1.89 7.85 -7.76
CA LYS A 130 2.91 8.66 -8.44
C LYS A 130 3.21 9.96 -7.69
N GLU A 131 2.17 10.64 -7.23
CA GLU A 131 2.27 11.87 -6.46
C GLU A 131 2.77 11.58 -5.04
N ALA A 132 2.34 10.43 -4.50
CA ALA A 132 2.63 10.04 -3.13
C ALA A 132 4.07 9.51 -2.93
N ALA A 133 4.69 8.95 -3.97
CA ALA A 133 5.99 8.32 -3.87
C ALA A 133 6.79 8.43 -5.19
N LYS A 134 8.00 9.01 -5.12
CA LYS A 134 8.92 9.12 -6.27
C LYS A 134 9.92 7.97 -6.28
N ASN A 135 10.10 7.33 -7.44
CA ASN A 135 11.07 6.25 -7.62
C ASN A 135 12.50 6.69 -7.24
N GLY A 136 13.23 5.80 -6.57
CA GLY A 136 14.58 6.06 -6.05
C GLY A 136 14.61 6.82 -4.72
N ASN A 137 13.45 7.26 -4.21
CA ASN A 137 13.34 7.89 -2.90
C ASN A 137 13.13 6.85 -1.78
N ALA A 138 13.32 7.25 -0.53
CA ALA A 138 12.91 6.52 0.66
C ALA A 138 11.82 7.30 1.41
N GLN A 139 10.66 6.68 1.61
CA GLN A 139 9.47 7.32 2.17
C GLN A 139 9.20 6.83 3.59
N PRO A 140 8.87 7.72 4.54
CA PRO A 140 8.41 7.31 5.85
C PRO A 140 7.04 6.63 5.73
N VAL A 141 6.98 5.39 6.19
CA VAL A 141 5.76 4.57 6.27
C VAL A 141 5.51 4.23 7.73
N THR A 142 4.32 4.56 8.22
CA THR A 142 3.90 4.29 9.60
C THR A 142 2.80 3.24 9.61
N PHE A 143 3.07 2.12 10.29
CA PHE A 143 2.12 1.05 10.54
C PHE A 143 1.48 1.27 11.91
N GLN A 144 0.16 1.39 11.95
CA GLN A 144 -0.61 1.52 13.19
C GLN A 144 -1.09 0.15 13.64
N LEU A 145 -0.55 -0.33 14.75
CA LEU A 145 -0.92 -1.60 15.35
C LEU A 145 -1.69 -1.38 16.64
N SER A 146 -2.74 -2.17 16.89
CA SER A 146 -3.67 -1.92 17.99
C SER A 146 -3.07 -1.92 19.39
N LYS A 147 -1.92 -2.55 19.61
CA LYS A 147 -1.25 -2.59 20.93
C LYS A 147 0.11 -1.91 20.93
N THR A 148 0.93 -2.19 19.92
CA THR A 148 2.26 -1.55 19.80
C THR A 148 2.16 -0.07 19.42
N GLY A 149 1.05 0.36 18.81
CA GLY A 149 0.87 1.71 18.31
C GLY A 149 1.62 1.92 17.00
N ASP A 150 2.19 3.12 16.84
CA ASP A 150 2.83 3.56 15.62
C ASP A 150 4.25 2.98 15.47
N VAL A 151 4.46 2.19 14.42
CA VAL A 151 5.76 1.67 14.02
C VAL A 151 6.16 2.30 12.69
N THR A 152 7.16 3.18 12.73
CA THR A 152 7.62 3.93 11.54
C THR A 152 8.95 3.42 11.03
N LEU A 153 9.07 3.28 9.71
CA LEU A 153 10.31 3.00 9.00
C LEU A 153 10.36 3.74 7.66
N ARG A 154 11.55 3.81 7.05
CA ARG A 154 11.73 4.41 5.72
C ARG A 154 11.81 3.33 4.67
N ALA A 155 10.74 3.15 3.88
CA ALA A 155 10.67 2.17 2.80
C ALA A 155 11.18 2.78 1.49
N PHE A 156 11.94 2.01 0.71
CA PHE A 156 12.36 2.44 -0.62
C PHE A 156 11.16 2.46 -1.58
N VAL A 157 11.18 3.43 -2.50
CA VAL A 157 10.21 3.55 -3.57
C VAL A 157 10.84 3.04 -4.86
N VAL A 158 10.30 1.95 -5.39
CA VAL A 158 10.82 1.31 -6.60
C VAL A 158 9.68 0.99 -7.57
N PRO A 159 9.94 0.99 -8.89
CA PRO A 159 8.94 0.56 -9.87
C PRO A 159 8.70 -0.95 -9.76
N ALA A 160 7.45 -1.38 -9.95
CA ALA A 160 7.06 -2.80 -9.97
C ALA A 160 7.53 -3.52 -11.25
N THR A 161 8.84 -3.66 -11.41
CA THR A 161 9.51 -4.32 -12.54
C THR A 161 10.42 -5.43 -12.03
N SER A 162 10.82 -6.36 -12.90
CA SER A 162 11.72 -7.47 -12.56
C SER A 162 11.19 -8.25 -11.36
N PHE A 163 11.96 -8.35 -10.26
CA PHE A 163 11.60 -9.06 -9.03
C PHE A 163 10.26 -8.64 -8.40
N PHE A 164 9.76 -7.43 -8.72
CA PHE A 164 8.53 -6.88 -8.14
C PHE A 164 7.29 -6.98 -9.03
N GLU A 165 7.38 -7.57 -10.23
CA GLU A 165 6.25 -7.65 -11.19
C GLU A 165 5.00 -8.33 -10.60
N GLY A 166 5.18 -9.39 -9.80
CA GLY A 166 4.08 -10.11 -9.15
C GLY A 166 3.53 -9.45 -7.88
N TYR A 167 4.16 -8.39 -7.40
CA TYR A 167 3.85 -7.72 -6.13
C TYR A 167 3.34 -6.28 -6.34
N GLY A 168 3.42 -5.77 -7.56
CA GLY A 168 3.01 -4.43 -7.93
C GLY A 168 1.50 -4.18 -7.93
N PRO A 169 1.09 -2.93 -8.20
CA PRO A 169 -0.31 -2.58 -8.33
C PRO A 169 -0.97 -3.38 -9.45
N SER A 170 -2.12 -4.01 -9.15
CA SER A 170 -2.88 -4.78 -10.14
C SER A 170 -3.74 -3.90 -11.04
N GLU A 171 -4.00 -2.65 -10.64
CA GLU A 171 -4.73 -1.69 -11.46
C GLU A 171 -3.80 -1.07 -12.50
N ALA A 172 -4.29 -1.02 -13.75
CA ALA A 172 -3.53 -0.51 -14.87
C ALA A 172 -3.16 0.97 -14.65
N PRO A 173 -1.97 1.39 -15.09
CA PRO A 173 -1.61 2.79 -15.04
C PRO A 173 -2.60 3.64 -15.86
N LYS A 174 -2.95 4.81 -15.32
CA LYS A 174 -3.75 5.82 -16.02
C LYS A 174 -2.92 6.43 -17.15
N PRO A 175 -3.51 6.62 -18.35
CA PRO A 175 -2.82 7.29 -19.44
C PRO A 175 -2.42 8.72 -19.01
N PRO A 176 -1.28 9.24 -19.50
CA PRO A 176 -0.91 10.63 -19.27
C PRO A 176 -2.03 11.54 -19.74
N VAL A 177 -2.43 12.52 -18.91
CA VAL A 177 -3.26 13.62 -19.40
C VAL A 177 -2.39 14.37 -20.41
N ALA A 178 -2.77 14.32 -21.69
CA ALA A 178 -2.12 15.13 -22.71
C ALA A 178 -2.17 16.60 -22.26
N PRO A 179 -1.07 17.37 -22.37
CA PRO A 179 -1.15 18.81 -22.18
C PRO A 179 -2.24 19.34 -23.10
N GLY A 180 -3.28 19.95 -22.52
CA GLY A 180 -4.30 20.61 -23.32
C GLY A 180 -3.60 21.63 -24.22
N GLU A 181 -3.81 21.51 -25.53
CA GLU A 181 -3.53 22.62 -26.44
C GLU A 181 -4.24 23.87 -25.90
N PRO A 182 -3.65 25.08 -26.00
CA PRO A 182 -4.33 26.31 -25.62
C PRO A 182 -5.60 26.49 -26.45
N GLY A 183 -6.73 26.05 -25.91
CA GLY A 183 -8.04 26.18 -26.53
C GLY A 183 -8.45 27.64 -26.62
N ALA A 184 -8.32 28.17 -27.83
CA ALA A 184 -9.18 29.15 -28.49
C ALA A 184 -9.97 30.14 -27.62
N SER A 185 -9.59 31.41 -27.77
CA SER A 185 -10.36 32.63 -27.50
C SER A 185 -11.88 32.45 -27.71
N THR A 186 -12.66 32.49 -26.62
CA THR A 186 -14.09 32.74 -26.69
C THR A 186 -14.31 34.25 -26.87
N SER A 187 -14.60 34.65 -28.11
CA SER A 187 -15.12 35.99 -28.41
C SER A 187 -16.53 36.15 -27.78
N PRO A 188 -16.79 37.17 -26.93
CA PRO A 188 -18.14 37.48 -26.49
C PRO A 188 -18.84 38.34 -27.56
N GLY A 189 -19.76 37.73 -28.30
CA GLY A 189 -20.63 38.44 -29.23
C GLY A 189 -21.99 38.76 -28.61
N ALA A 190 -22.35 40.05 -28.68
CA ALA A 190 -23.69 40.64 -28.69
C ALA A 190 -24.40 41.02 -27.35
N SER A 191 -24.28 42.32 -27.04
CA SER A 191 -25.32 43.30 -26.68
C SER A 191 -26.55 42.88 -25.87
N THR A 192 -26.64 43.44 -24.65
CA THR A 192 -27.91 43.88 -24.06
C THR A 192 -27.71 45.20 -23.31
N THR A 193 -28.52 46.21 -23.59
CA THR A 193 -28.63 47.45 -22.79
C THR A 193 -30.13 47.77 -22.59
N PRO A 194 -30.52 48.34 -21.43
CA PRO A 194 -31.67 47.89 -20.65
C PRO A 194 -32.87 48.87 -20.57
N GLY A 195 -34.02 48.38 -20.08
CA GLY A 195 -35.15 49.21 -19.63
C GLY A 195 -36.40 48.42 -19.20
N ALA A 196 -36.72 48.46 -17.90
CA ALA A 196 -37.90 47.89 -17.22
C ALA A 196 -39.15 48.81 -17.38
N PRO A 197 -40.32 48.61 -16.70
CA PRO A 197 -40.81 47.47 -15.88
C PRO A 197 -42.25 47.02 -16.23
N ALA A 198 -42.72 45.89 -15.70
CA ALA A 198 -44.15 45.56 -15.62
C ALA A 198 -44.61 45.51 -14.15
N SER A 199 -45.62 46.32 -13.86
CA SER A 199 -46.27 46.52 -12.56
C SER A 199 -47.20 45.35 -12.20
N GLY A 200 -47.43 45.16 -10.90
CA GLY A 200 -48.15 44.01 -10.32
C GLY A 200 -49.67 44.17 -10.22
N LYS A 201 -50.40 43.04 -10.13
CA LYS A 201 -51.19 42.58 -8.95
C LYS A 201 -52.07 41.35 -9.32
N PRO A 202 -52.49 40.55 -8.32
CA PRO A 202 -53.15 39.24 -8.47
C PRO A 202 -54.68 39.31 -8.25
N SER A 203 -55.42 38.23 -8.58
CA SER A 203 -56.57 37.69 -7.81
C SER A 203 -57.33 36.56 -8.54
N GLY A 204 -57.75 35.51 -7.79
CA GLY A 204 -59.16 35.09 -7.81
C GLY A 204 -59.64 33.73 -8.37
N LYS A 205 -59.36 32.61 -7.66
CA LYS A 205 -60.28 31.51 -7.20
C LYS A 205 -61.16 30.67 -8.22
N PRO A 206 -61.89 29.57 -7.82
CA PRO A 206 -61.73 28.20 -8.35
C PRO A 206 -63.06 27.49 -8.75
N SER A 207 -63.08 26.13 -8.73
CA SER A 207 -64.19 25.17 -8.95
C SER A 207 -64.47 24.78 -10.42
N ASN A 208 -64.85 23.55 -10.81
CA ASN A 208 -65.37 22.38 -10.09
C ASN A 208 -65.16 21.08 -10.92
N THR A 209 -65.36 19.96 -10.23
CA THR A 209 -65.03 18.53 -10.43
C THR A 209 -65.89 17.77 -11.49
N PRO A 210 -65.96 16.41 -11.52
CA PRO A 210 -65.38 15.43 -12.46
C PRO A 210 -66.40 14.67 -13.36
N ALA A 211 -65.95 13.75 -14.23
CA ALA A 211 -66.41 12.34 -14.24
C ALA A 211 -66.02 11.52 -15.50
N LYS A 212 -65.61 10.27 -15.22
CA LYS A 212 -65.91 8.99 -15.92
C LYS A 212 -65.75 8.88 -17.45
N GLY A 213 -64.79 8.01 -17.81
CA GLY A 213 -65.13 6.65 -18.24
C GLY A 213 -65.05 6.35 -19.74
N GLY A 214 -64.55 5.16 -20.08
CA GLY A 214 -65.08 4.39 -21.21
C GLY A 214 -64.12 3.98 -22.34
N LYS A 215 -63.37 2.89 -22.07
CA LYS A 215 -63.08 1.73 -22.94
C LYS A 215 -62.27 1.84 -24.27
N PRO A 216 -61.64 0.70 -24.69
CA PRO A 216 -60.53 0.61 -25.64
C PRO A 216 -60.91 0.02 -27.01
N SER A 217 -59.96 0.06 -27.95
CA SER A 217 -59.85 -0.78 -29.16
C SER A 217 -58.42 -0.60 -29.69
N GLY A 218 -57.60 -1.57 -30.11
CA GLY A 218 -57.73 -3.00 -30.35
C GLY A 218 -56.75 -3.37 -31.49
N SER A 219 -55.90 -4.38 -31.28
CA SER A 219 -55.18 -5.25 -32.27
C SER A 219 -54.30 -4.63 -33.39
N ALA A 220 -53.22 -5.23 -33.93
CA ALA A 220 -52.71 -6.60 -33.91
C ALA A 220 -51.20 -6.68 -34.29
N SER A 221 -50.64 -7.87 -34.00
CA SER A 221 -49.39 -8.58 -34.38
C SER A 221 -48.86 -8.32 -35.81
N THR A 222 -47.63 -8.60 -36.25
CA THR A 222 -46.64 -9.71 -36.10
C THR A 222 -45.29 -9.19 -36.68
N GLY A 223 -44.10 -9.61 -36.25
CA GLY A 223 -43.50 -10.87 -36.70
C GLY A 223 -41.97 -10.86 -36.57
N THR A 224 -41.44 -12.04 -36.29
CA THR A 224 -40.04 -12.45 -36.13
C THR A 224 -39.32 -12.66 -37.46
N GLY A 225 -37.99 -12.51 -37.49
CA GLY A 225 -37.11 -12.97 -38.56
C GLY A 225 -35.68 -13.15 -38.05
N HIS A 226 -35.12 -14.33 -38.37
CA HIS A 226 -33.87 -14.93 -37.90
C HIS A 226 -32.58 -14.14 -38.16
#